data_AF-A0ABD7P531-F1
#
_entry.id   AF-A0ABD7P531-F1
#
_cell.length_a   1.000
_cell.length_b   1.000
_cell.length_c   1.000
_cell.angle_alpha   90.00
_cell.angle_beta   90.00
_cell.angle_gamma   90.00
#
_symmetry.space_group_name_H-M   'P 1'
#
loop_
_entity.id
_entity.type
_entity.pdbx_description
1 polymer ?
#
loop_
_entity_poly.entity_id
_entity_poly.type
_entity_poly.pdbx_seq_one_letter_code
_entity_poly.pdbx_strand_id
1 'polypeptide(L)'
;MKDSNRFNEALAIGEKLDPSNKSMQKAADNTSSALNFRINDATTHDAIVQQVNQTGIIPTQVTSQLNAVSRSSSPEVVKQGANLFNSLYETDPASVGDMPKDMQSFYLTVKQLTDSGMASDEAVKQAQNVTYNQSDALKLQLSSTQSTKEYKKERASAMDSAVSSMKPWYSFGGPVADDQNVNAVNFRNDYQSLYDINYRNSGGNADVAKKMTNTQIARTWSLSDVNGSAQFMKYAPEALYNYGPSGWQASQWKEEKERLTYGERGEEISTSPTQLGITSGSAPVIKSNTPESRIGGELEITPDVLTTHNGDYAIMVRMKDKDGIETVQPYYDKYGRPMRWKPSLEDWKPYQDMQKESEIKGQQEIIRGQEIRNFKDKHRAMDEQYRKFHNDRVNRFKNYFSWDAE
;
A
#
# COMPACT_ATOMS: atom_id res chain seq x y z
N MET A 1 8.63 -1.01 -22.89
CA MET A 1 9.89 -1.55 -22.31
C MET A 1 10.15 -0.98 -20.92
N LYS A 2 10.17 0.35 -20.72
CA LYS A 2 10.36 0.96 -19.38
C LYS A 2 9.34 0.48 -18.32
N ASP A 3 8.05 0.48 -18.66
CA ASP A 3 6.98 0.11 -17.72
C ASP A 3 7.00 -1.38 -17.32
N SER A 4 7.30 -2.29 -18.26
CA SER A 4 7.46 -3.72 -17.97
C SER A 4 8.69 -3.99 -17.12
N ASN A 5 9.77 -3.25 -17.33
CA ASN A 5 10.97 -3.36 -16.50
C ASN A 5 10.68 -2.92 -15.06
N ARG A 6 9.98 -1.79 -14.88
CA ARG A 6 9.56 -1.32 -13.55
C ARG A 6 8.68 -2.34 -12.83
N PHE A 7 7.70 -2.92 -13.53
CA PHE A 7 6.86 -3.96 -12.94
C PHE A 7 7.68 -5.18 -12.51
N ASN A 8 8.61 -5.64 -13.35
CA ASN A 8 9.47 -6.78 -13.02
C ASN A 8 10.44 -6.49 -11.88
N GLU A 9 10.93 -5.25 -11.76
CA GLU A 9 11.74 -4.82 -10.64
C GLU A 9 10.93 -4.82 -9.34
N ALA A 10 9.73 -4.21 -9.36
CA ALA A 10 8.81 -4.24 -8.23
C ALA A 10 8.44 -5.67 -7.80
N LEU A 11 8.23 -6.56 -8.77
CA LEU A 11 8.04 -7.99 -8.54
C LEU A 11 9.26 -8.65 -7.87
N ALA A 12 10.47 -8.25 -8.24
CA ALA A 12 11.70 -8.80 -7.67
C ALA A 12 11.98 -8.28 -6.24
N ILE A 13 11.75 -6.99 -5.99
CA ILE A 13 12.11 -6.33 -4.72
C ILE A 13 10.96 -6.22 -3.72
N GLY A 14 9.72 -6.50 -4.14
CA GLY A 14 8.52 -6.38 -3.30
C GLY A 14 8.06 -4.94 -3.09
N GLU A 15 8.07 -4.13 -4.14
CA GLU A 15 7.56 -2.76 -4.10
C GLU A 15 6.09 -2.70 -4.54
N LYS A 16 5.20 -2.23 -3.65
CA LYS A 16 3.81 -1.98 -4.03
C LYS A 16 3.74 -0.87 -5.07
N LEU A 17 3.02 -1.15 -6.15
CA LEU A 17 2.78 -0.24 -7.27
C LEU A 17 1.36 0.34 -7.18
N ASP A 18 1.17 1.47 -7.85
CA ASP A 18 -0.16 2.07 -8.00
C ASP A 18 -1.08 1.16 -8.87
N PRO A 19 -2.14 0.57 -8.30
CA PRO A 19 -3.05 -0.30 -9.04
C PRO A 19 -3.92 0.46 -10.05
N SER A 20 -4.07 1.78 -9.92
CA SER A 20 -4.81 2.60 -10.88
C SER A 20 -4.00 2.92 -12.14
N ASN A 21 -2.70 2.65 -12.13
CA ASN A 21 -1.82 2.87 -13.26
C ASN A 21 -2.05 1.82 -14.36
N LYS A 22 -2.66 2.25 -15.46
CA LYS A 22 -2.98 1.39 -16.63
C LYS A 22 -1.76 0.67 -17.21
N SER A 23 -0.58 1.29 -17.19
CA SER A 23 0.65 0.64 -17.66
C SER A 23 1.08 -0.49 -16.74
N MET A 24 0.98 -0.30 -15.42
CA MET A 24 1.32 -1.34 -14.44
C MET A 24 0.30 -2.49 -14.48
N GLN A 25 -0.99 -2.18 -14.62
CA GLN A 25 -2.02 -3.19 -14.85
C GLN A 25 -1.74 -4.01 -16.12
N LYS A 26 -1.40 -3.33 -17.23
CA LYS A 26 -1.04 -4.03 -18.48
C LYS A 26 0.21 -4.89 -18.31
N ALA A 27 1.20 -4.46 -17.52
CA ALA A 27 2.37 -5.27 -17.24
C ALA A 27 2.01 -6.51 -16.41
N ALA A 28 1.18 -6.35 -15.37
CA ALA A 28 0.65 -7.43 -14.55
C ALA A 28 -0.14 -8.47 -15.36
N ASP A 29 -0.91 -8.03 -16.36
CA ASP A 29 -1.71 -8.90 -17.22
C ASP A 29 -0.87 -9.71 -18.22
N ASN A 30 0.36 -9.26 -18.52
CA ASN A 30 1.25 -9.91 -19.49
C ASN A 30 2.34 -10.79 -18.84
N THR A 31 2.28 -11.03 -17.53
CA THR A 31 3.19 -11.96 -16.85
C THR A 31 2.88 -13.40 -17.24
N SER A 32 3.88 -14.28 -17.19
CA SER A 32 3.68 -15.72 -17.45
C SER A 32 2.68 -16.35 -16.48
N SER A 33 2.62 -15.88 -15.24
CA SER A 33 1.64 -16.32 -14.24
C SER A 33 0.21 -15.92 -14.63
N ALA A 34 0.00 -14.66 -15.06
CA ALA A 34 -1.31 -14.18 -15.49
C ALA A 34 -1.80 -14.91 -16.76
N LEU A 35 -0.95 -15.04 -17.79
CA LEU A 35 -1.33 -15.66 -19.06
C LEU A 35 -1.72 -17.15 -18.91
N ASN A 36 -1.01 -17.87 -18.02
CA ASN A 36 -1.27 -19.27 -17.73
C ASN A 36 -2.31 -19.48 -16.63
N PHE A 37 -2.86 -18.41 -16.03
CA PHE A 37 -3.77 -18.51 -14.90
C PHE A 37 -5.07 -19.24 -15.26
N ARG A 38 -5.44 -20.22 -14.42
CA ARG A 38 -6.71 -20.95 -14.55
C ARG A 38 -7.33 -21.11 -13.17
N ILE A 39 -8.54 -20.58 -12.98
CA ILE A 39 -9.21 -20.60 -11.67
C ILE A 39 -9.46 -22.02 -11.16
N ASN A 40 -9.62 -23.00 -12.06
CA ASN A 40 -9.83 -24.41 -11.74
C ASN A 40 -8.52 -25.20 -11.56
N ASP A 41 -7.35 -24.57 -11.74
CA ASP A 41 -6.05 -25.19 -11.54
C ASP A 41 -5.30 -24.49 -10.39
N ALA A 42 -5.34 -25.12 -9.22
CA ALA A 42 -4.69 -24.63 -8.01
C ALA A 42 -3.18 -24.40 -8.17
N THR A 43 -2.51 -25.12 -9.07
CA THR A 43 -1.07 -24.96 -9.30
C THR A 43 -0.70 -23.59 -9.87
N THR A 44 -1.69 -22.87 -10.41
CA THR A 44 -1.50 -21.51 -10.96
C THR A 44 -1.74 -20.40 -9.93
N HIS A 45 -2.29 -20.72 -8.74
CA HIS A 45 -2.76 -19.72 -7.77
C HIS A 45 -1.60 -19.07 -7.00
N ASP A 46 -0.63 -19.86 -6.55
CA ASP A 46 0.47 -19.36 -5.72
C ASP A 46 1.28 -18.26 -6.42
N ALA A 47 1.51 -18.41 -7.73
CA ALA A 47 2.22 -17.40 -8.51
C ALA A 47 1.46 -16.07 -8.61
N ILE A 48 0.12 -16.13 -8.61
CA ILE A 48 -0.74 -14.94 -8.58
C ILE A 48 -0.69 -14.30 -7.20
N VAL A 49 -0.83 -15.09 -6.13
CA VAL A 49 -0.75 -14.58 -4.75
C VAL A 49 0.59 -13.93 -4.49
N GLN A 50 1.69 -14.54 -4.95
CA GLN A 50 3.03 -13.96 -4.85
C GLN A 50 3.15 -12.64 -5.63
N GLN A 51 2.66 -12.58 -6.87
CA GLN A 51 2.67 -11.36 -7.67
C GLN A 51 1.90 -10.23 -6.97
N VAL A 52 0.72 -10.53 -6.41
CA VAL A 52 -0.11 -9.55 -5.69
C VAL A 52 0.57 -9.13 -4.39
N ASN A 53 1.18 -10.05 -3.65
CA ASN A 53 1.94 -9.72 -2.45
C ASN A 53 3.07 -8.71 -2.74
N GLN A 54 3.76 -8.91 -3.86
CA GLN A 54 4.93 -8.12 -4.23
C GLN A 54 4.55 -6.78 -4.83
N THR A 55 3.50 -6.71 -5.65
CA THR A 55 3.17 -5.53 -6.46
C THR A 55 1.88 -4.82 -6.06
N GLY A 56 1.00 -5.47 -5.30
CA GLY A 56 -0.35 -4.98 -5.00
C GLY A 56 -1.34 -5.07 -6.16
N ILE A 57 -0.93 -5.54 -7.35
CA ILE A 57 -1.75 -5.52 -8.56
C ILE A 57 -2.30 -6.92 -8.88
N ILE A 58 -3.61 -7.04 -8.89
CA ILE A 58 -4.32 -8.25 -9.31
C ILE A 58 -4.50 -8.22 -10.83
N PRO A 59 -4.06 -9.25 -11.57
CA PRO A 59 -4.31 -9.33 -13.00
C PRO A 59 -5.81 -9.31 -13.34
N THR A 60 -6.17 -8.62 -14.42
CA THR A 60 -7.57 -8.43 -14.85
C THR A 60 -8.29 -9.76 -15.05
N GLN A 61 -7.58 -10.76 -15.60
CA GLN A 61 -8.13 -12.10 -15.83
C GLN A 61 -8.50 -12.83 -14.52
N VAL A 62 -7.77 -12.59 -13.43
CA VAL A 62 -8.05 -13.19 -12.11
C VAL A 62 -9.36 -12.64 -11.57
N THR A 63 -9.52 -11.32 -11.53
CA THR A 63 -10.76 -10.66 -11.10
C THR A 63 -11.96 -11.09 -11.95
N SER A 64 -11.78 -11.18 -13.27
CA SER A 64 -12.84 -11.63 -14.18
C SER A 64 -13.27 -13.08 -13.90
N GLN A 65 -12.32 -14.01 -13.69
CA GLN A 65 -12.64 -15.41 -13.41
C GLN A 65 -13.25 -15.57 -12.01
N LEU A 66 -12.74 -14.87 -10.99
CA LEU A 66 -13.34 -14.85 -9.66
C LEU A 66 -14.80 -14.36 -9.71
N ASN A 67 -15.06 -13.27 -10.43
CA ASN A 67 -16.43 -12.77 -10.56
C ASN A 67 -17.36 -13.80 -11.25
N ALA A 68 -16.89 -14.45 -12.32
CA ALA A 68 -17.67 -15.50 -12.99
C ALA A 68 -17.93 -16.71 -12.08
N VAL A 69 -16.91 -17.17 -11.35
CA VAL A 69 -16.99 -18.32 -10.46
C VAL A 69 -17.89 -18.05 -9.25
N SER A 70 -17.90 -16.82 -8.73
CA SER A 70 -18.76 -16.44 -7.60
C SER A 70 -20.26 -16.63 -7.86
N ARG A 71 -20.65 -16.65 -9.14
CA ARG A 71 -22.03 -16.85 -9.60
C ARG A 71 -22.29 -18.25 -10.14
N SER A 72 -21.28 -19.12 -10.14
CA SER A 72 -21.39 -20.48 -10.65
C SER A 72 -22.13 -21.39 -9.67
N SER A 73 -22.92 -22.34 -10.20
CA SER A 73 -23.55 -23.39 -9.39
C SER A 73 -22.64 -24.59 -9.13
N SER A 74 -21.40 -24.61 -9.64
CA SER A 74 -20.44 -25.70 -9.43
C SER A 74 -19.66 -25.50 -8.12
N PRO A 75 -19.90 -26.33 -7.08
CA PRO A 75 -19.22 -26.16 -5.80
C PRO A 75 -17.71 -26.31 -5.91
N GLU A 76 -17.23 -27.21 -6.77
CA GLU A 76 -15.80 -27.50 -6.88
C GLU A 76 -15.00 -26.31 -7.46
N VAL A 77 -15.53 -25.67 -8.51
CA VAL A 77 -14.90 -24.48 -9.07
C VAL A 77 -14.99 -23.30 -8.09
N VAL A 78 -16.10 -23.19 -7.36
CA VAL A 78 -16.27 -22.18 -6.32
C VAL A 78 -15.26 -22.34 -5.21
N LYS A 79 -14.97 -23.56 -4.75
CA LYS A 79 -13.94 -23.81 -3.72
C LYS A 79 -12.58 -23.29 -4.15
N GLN A 80 -12.18 -23.57 -5.39
CA GLN A 80 -10.91 -23.07 -5.93
C GLN A 80 -10.87 -21.54 -5.97
N GLY A 81 -11.96 -20.90 -6.42
CA GLY A 81 -12.08 -19.45 -6.39
C GLY A 81 -12.09 -18.85 -4.97
N ALA A 82 -12.75 -19.53 -4.03
CA ALA A 82 -12.77 -19.13 -2.63
C ALA A 82 -11.36 -19.20 -2.03
N ASN A 83 -10.64 -20.30 -2.23
CA ASN A 83 -9.27 -20.45 -1.74
C ASN A 83 -8.37 -19.32 -2.27
N LEU A 84 -8.37 -19.09 -3.59
CA LEU A 84 -7.58 -18.01 -4.19
C LEU A 84 -7.98 -16.63 -3.62
N PHE A 85 -9.27 -16.30 -3.58
CA PHE A 85 -9.74 -15.02 -3.06
C PHE A 85 -9.27 -14.81 -1.61
N ASN A 86 -9.39 -15.84 -0.77
CA ASN A 86 -9.03 -15.75 0.63
C ASN A 86 -7.51 -15.63 0.81
N SER A 87 -6.70 -16.33 0.01
CA SER A 87 -5.25 -16.14 0.00
C SER A 87 -4.86 -14.72 -0.43
N LEU A 88 -5.53 -14.16 -1.45
CA LEU A 88 -5.33 -12.76 -1.85
C LEU A 88 -5.73 -11.79 -0.73
N TYR A 89 -6.88 -12.04 -0.10
CA TYR A 89 -7.39 -11.23 1.01
C TYR A 89 -6.45 -11.25 2.22
N GLU A 90 -5.94 -12.42 2.61
CA GLU A 90 -5.02 -12.57 3.74
C GLU A 90 -3.64 -11.96 3.46
N THR A 91 -3.21 -11.98 2.20
CA THR A 91 -1.91 -11.46 1.76
C THR A 91 -1.93 -9.95 1.60
N ASP A 92 -2.89 -9.41 0.86
CA ASP A 92 -3.04 -7.97 0.65
C ASP A 92 -4.52 -7.56 0.56
N PRO A 93 -5.19 -7.30 1.70
CA PRO A 93 -6.60 -6.92 1.73
C PRO A 93 -6.91 -5.68 0.89
N ALA A 94 -5.96 -4.75 0.74
CA ALA A 94 -6.16 -3.54 -0.05
C ALA A 94 -6.38 -3.85 -1.54
N SER A 95 -5.67 -4.85 -2.07
CA SER A 95 -5.73 -5.24 -3.48
C SER A 95 -7.10 -5.77 -3.92
N VAL A 96 -7.85 -6.41 -3.00
CA VAL A 96 -9.20 -6.93 -3.25
C VAL A 96 -10.30 -5.89 -2.99
N GLY A 97 -9.94 -4.70 -2.48
CA GLY A 97 -10.89 -3.66 -2.08
C GLY A 97 -11.75 -3.11 -3.23
N ASP A 98 -11.29 -3.20 -4.48
CA ASP A 98 -12.00 -2.80 -5.70
C ASP A 98 -12.91 -3.88 -6.28
N MET A 99 -12.87 -5.09 -5.73
CA MET A 99 -13.73 -6.17 -6.19
C MET A 99 -15.19 -5.93 -5.81
N PRO A 100 -16.18 -6.48 -6.56
CA PRO A 100 -17.59 -6.33 -6.22
C PRO A 100 -17.91 -6.80 -4.79
N LYS A 101 -18.71 -6.01 -4.04
CA LYS A 101 -19.00 -6.29 -2.63
C LYS A 101 -19.67 -7.64 -2.43
N ASP A 102 -20.59 -8.02 -3.32
CA ASP A 102 -21.27 -9.30 -3.24
C ASP A 102 -20.29 -10.46 -3.45
N MET A 103 -19.31 -10.30 -4.35
CA MET A 103 -18.26 -11.30 -4.57
C MET A 103 -17.38 -11.47 -3.33
N GLN A 104 -16.94 -10.35 -2.73
CA GLN A 104 -16.16 -10.38 -1.48
C GLN A 104 -16.96 -11.05 -0.35
N SER A 105 -18.22 -10.63 -0.16
CA SER A 105 -19.13 -11.18 0.85
C SER A 105 -19.34 -12.68 0.67
N PHE A 106 -19.54 -13.10 -0.57
CA PHE A 106 -19.72 -14.49 -0.93
C PHE A 106 -18.50 -15.34 -0.54
N TYR A 107 -17.30 -14.98 -1.00
CA TYR A 107 -16.11 -15.78 -0.74
C TYR A 107 -15.67 -15.78 0.72
N LEU A 108 -15.82 -14.64 1.43
CA LEU A 108 -15.54 -14.57 2.86
C LEU A 108 -16.53 -15.41 3.67
N THR A 109 -17.81 -15.44 3.26
CA THR A 109 -18.82 -16.30 3.88
C THR A 109 -18.51 -17.79 3.63
N VAL A 110 -18.14 -18.17 2.39
CA VAL A 110 -17.72 -19.55 2.08
C VAL A 110 -16.57 -19.98 3.00
N LYS A 111 -15.55 -19.12 3.16
CA LYS A 111 -14.42 -19.38 4.07
C LYS A 111 -14.90 -19.59 5.50
N GLN A 112 -15.65 -18.63 6.04
CA GLN A 112 -16.09 -18.67 7.43
C GLN A 112 -16.94 -19.92 7.74
N LEU A 113 -17.84 -20.30 6.84
CA LEU A 113 -18.68 -21.50 7.03
C LEU A 113 -17.82 -22.77 6.99
N THR A 114 -16.87 -22.84 6.06
CA THR A 114 -15.94 -23.96 5.93
C THR A 114 -15.03 -24.07 7.15
N ASP A 115 -14.46 -22.95 7.63
CA ASP A 115 -13.62 -22.88 8.84
C ASP A 115 -14.41 -23.26 10.10
N SER A 116 -15.73 -23.03 10.10
CA SER A 116 -16.64 -23.45 11.16
C SER A 116 -17.02 -24.95 11.10
N GLY A 117 -16.43 -25.70 10.16
CA GLY A 117 -16.64 -27.15 10.01
C GLY A 117 -17.80 -27.55 9.09
N MET A 118 -18.45 -26.59 8.41
CA MET A 118 -19.47 -26.92 7.41
C MET A 118 -18.83 -27.58 6.19
N ALA A 119 -19.50 -28.59 5.61
CA ALA A 119 -19.04 -29.19 4.37
C ALA A 119 -19.00 -28.14 3.25
N SER A 120 -17.94 -28.14 2.45
CA SER A 120 -17.69 -27.06 1.47
C SER A 120 -18.84 -26.87 0.47
N ASP A 121 -19.53 -27.93 0.05
CA ASP A 121 -20.66 -27.82 -0.87
C ASP A 121 -21.87 -27.15 -0.23
N GLU A 122 -22.10 -27.40 1.07
CA GLU A 122 -23.15 -26.76 1.85
C GLU A 122 -22.79 -25.30 2.15
N ALA A 123 -21.52 -25.03 2.48
CA ALA A 123 -21.00 -23.68 2.68
C ALA A 123 -21.20 -22.81 1.45
N VAL A 124 -20.92 -23.34 0.25
CA VAL A 124 -21.15 -22.65 -1.02
C VAL A 124 -22.64 -22.35 -1.23
N LYS A 125 -23.52 -23.34 -1.05
CA LYS A 125 -24.97 -23.14 -1.22
C LYS A 125 -25.51 -22.11 -0.22
N GLN A 126 -25.10 -22.20 1.04
CA GLN A 126 -25.51 -21.27 2.07
C GLN A 126 -25.02 -19.85 1.77
N ALA A 127 -23.75 -19.70 1.38
CA ALA A 127 -23.17 -18.42 0.95
C ALA A 127 -23.93 -17.81 -0.23
N GLN A 128 -24.33 -18.61 -1.23
CA GLN A 128 -25.16 -18.13 -2.35
C GLN A 128 -26.51 -17.62 -1.89
N ASN A 129 -27.16 -18.35 -0.98
CA ASN A 129 -28.47 -17.97 -0.45
C ASN A 129 -28.42 -16.67 0.36
N VAL A 130 -27.38 -16.52 1.19
CA VAL A 130 -27.27 -15.31 2.02
C VAL A 130 -26.74 -14.11 1.26
N THR A 131 -26.03 -14.26 0.14
CA THR A 131 -25.49 -13.11 -0.60
C THR A 131 -26.30 -12.76 -1.84
N TYR A 132 -26.73 -13.75 -2.63
CA TYR A 132 -27.42 -13.50 -3.90
C TYR A 132 -28.93 -13.76 -3.86
N ASN A 133 -29.40 -14.68 -3.01
CA ASN A 133 -30.81 -15.10 -2.97
C ASN A 133 -31.49 -14.80 -1.62
N GLN A 134 -31.24 -13.62 -1.04
CA GLN A 134 -31.79 -13.26 0.27
C GLN A 134 -33.32 -13.18 0.26
N SER A 135 -33.96 -13.97 1.13
CA SER A 135 -35.41 -13.89 1.36
C SER A 135 -35.81 -12.61 2.09
N ASP A 136 -37.05 -12.16 1.89
CA ASP A 136 -37.56 -10.98 2.58
C ASP A 136 -37.68 -11.22 4.10
N ALA A 137 -37.93 -12.46 4.52
CA ALA A 137 -37.90 -12.85 5.92
C ALA A 137 -36.51 -12.63 6.54
N LEU A 138 -35.44 -13.00 5.84
CA LEU A 138 -34.07 -12.75 6.31
C LEU A 138 -33.79 -11.25 6.40
N LYS A 139 -34.17 -10.45 5.39
CA LYS A 139 -33.97 -8.98 5.42
C LYS A 139 -34.66 -8.31 6.60
N LEU A 140 -35.90 -8.73 6.91
CA LEU A 140 -36.64 -8.26 8.08
C LEU A 140 -35.95 -8.66 9.40
N GLN A 141 -35.50 -9.91 9.49
CA GLN A 141 -34.75 -10.38 10.65
C GLN A 141 -33.47 -9.56 10.86
N LEU A 142 -32.67 -9.34 9.81
CA LEU A 142 -31.44 -8.55 9.89
C LEU A 142 -31.72 -7.13 10.35
N SER A 143 -32.75 -6.48 9.81
CA SER A 143 -33.15 -5.12 10.20
C SER A 143 -33.56 -5.05 11.68
N SER A 144 -34.26 -6.08 12.17
CA SER A 144 -34.61 -6.22 13.59
C SER A 144 -33.35 -6.38 14.45
N THR A 145 -32.42 -7.25 14.05
CA THR A 145 -31.14 -7.44 14.74
C THR A 145 -30.35 -6.14 14.82
N GLN A 146 -30.31 -5.34 13.76
CA GLN A 146 -29.57 -4.06 13.74
C GLN A 146 -30.10 -3.04 14.77
N SER A 147 -31.34 -3.18 15.21
CA SER A 147 -31.95 -2.30 16.21
C SER A 147 -31.56 -2.66 17.67
N THR A 148 -31.04 -3.87 17.88
CA THR A 148 -30.67 -4.41 19.21
C THR A 148 -29.46 -3.70 19.82
N LYS A 149 -29.30 -3.79 21.15
CA LYS A 149 -28.15 -3.21 21.85
C LYS A 149 -26.89 -4.01 21.61
N GLU A 150 -27.05 -5.32 21.50
CA GLU A 150 -26.00 -6.32 21.27
C GLU A 150 -25.31 -6.05 19.93
N TYR A 151 -26.09 -5.85 18.87
CA TYR A 151 -25.56 -5.47 17.56
C TYR A 151 -24.78 -4.15 17.60
N LYS A 152 -25.34 -3.12 18.24
CA LYS A 152 -24.69 -1.80 18.33
C LYS A 152 -23.36 -1.89 19.07
N LYS A 153 -23.27 -2.72 20.11
CA LYS A 153 -22.04 -2.99 20.85
C LYS A 153 -21.00 -3.70 19.99
N GLU A 154 -21.39 -4.76 19.28
CA GLU A 154 -20.51 -5.50 18.37
C GLU A 154 -19.95 -4.59 17.26
N ARG A 155 -20.81 -3.77 16.66
CA ARG A 155 -20.44 -2.77 15.65
C ARG A 155 -19.43 -1.76 16.20
N ALA A 156 -19.62 -1.27 17.42
CA ALA A 156 -18.68 -0.36 18.07
C ALA A 156 -17.32 -1.05 18.32
N SER A 157 -17.32 -2.29 18.83
CA SER A 157 -16.07 -3.06 19.02
C SER A 157 -15.34 -3.36 17.70
N ALA A 158 -16.09 -3.58 16.61
CA ALA A 158 -15.51 -3.74 15.28
C ALA A 158 -14.81 -2.45 14.83
N MET A 159 -15.46 -1.29 15.05
CA MET A 159 -14.89 0.03 14.76
C MET A 159 -13.62 0.31 15.56
N ASP A 160 -13.62 0.02 16.87
CA ASP A 160 -12.42 0.18 17.71
C ASP A 160 -11.26 -0.69 17.23
N SER A 161 -11.57 -1.91 16.77
CA SER A 161 -10.58 -2.79 16.15
C SER A 161 -10.01 -2.18 14.86
N ALA A 162 -10.85 -1.55 14.04
CA ALA A 162 -10.41 -0.91 12.80
C ALA A 162 -9.47 0.26 13.09
N VAL A 163 -9.82 1.13 14.03
CA VAL A 163 -8.96 2.23 14.48
C VAL A 163 -7.64 1.71 15.03
N SER A 164 -7.68 0.63 15.82
CA SER A 164 -6.46 0.01 16.37
C SER A 164 -5.55 -0.53 15.26
N SER A 165 -6.12 -1.09 14.19
CA SER A 165 -5.35 -1.57 13.04
C SER A 165 -4.76 -0.46 12.17
N MET A 166 -5.31 0.76 12.24
CA MET A 166 -4.78 1.93 11.52
C MET A 166 -3.60 2.59 12.26
N LYS A 167 -3.41 2.29 13.56
CA LYS A 167 -2.32 2.89 14.33
C LYS A 167 -0.98 2.27 13.94
N PRO A 168 0.05 3.08 13.62
CA PRO A 168 1.40 2.57 13.46
C PRO A 168 1.85 1.81 14.71
N TRP A 169 2.62 0.73 14.55
CA TRP A 169 3.06 -0.13 15.65
C TRP A 169 3.85 0.61 16.76
N TYR A 170 4.43 1.75 16.43
CA TYR A 170 5.21 2.62 17.32
C TYR A 170 4.41 3.79 17.90
N SER A 171 3.12 3.93 17.56
CA SER A 171 2.28 5.03 18.04
C SER A 171 1.72 4.72 19.43
N PHE A 172 2.24 5.39 20.45
CA PHE A 172 1.63 5.45 21.78
C PHE A 172 0.68 6.65 21.83
N GLY A 173 -0.63 6.41 21.79
CA GLY A 173 -1.66 7.45 21.75
C GLY A 173 -2.32 7.59 20.37
N GLY A 174 -2.92 8.74 20.07
CA GLY A 174 -3.67 8.98 18.83
C GLY A 174 -5.19 8.85 18.99
N PRO A 175 -5.96 9.47 18.08
CA PRO A 175 -7.41 9.65 18.25
C PRO A 175 -8.12 8.30 18.36
N VAL A 176 -9.22 8.30 19.10
CA VAL A 176 -10.08 7.13 19.28
C VAL A 176 -11.40 7.34 18.55
N ALA A 177 -12.07 6.23 18.22
CA ALA A 177 -13.30 6.27 17.45
C ALA A 177 -14.41 7.07 18.15
N ASP A 178 -14.36 7.21 19.48
CA ASP A 178 -15.34 7.90 20.32
C ASP A 178 -15.04 9.38 20.61
N ASP A 179 -13.96 9.92 20.02
CA ASP A 179 -13.66 11.34 20.14
C ASP A 179 -14.80 12.21 19.57
N GLN A 180 -15.02 13.37 20.20
CA GLN A 180 -16.08 14.31 19.82
C GLN A 180 -15.63 15.30 18.72
N ASN A 181 -14.39 15.20 18.25
CA ASN A 181 -13.92 16.04 17.15
C ASN A 181 -14.62 15.64 15.83
N VAL A 182 -14.74 16.61 14.92
CA VAL A 182 -15.49 16.47 13.66
C VAL A 182 -15.00 15.27 12.83
N ASN A 183 -13.68 15.04 12.76
CA ASN A 183 -13.12 13.95 11.96
C ASN A 183 -13.44 12.58 12.55
N ALA A 184 -13.37 12.40 13.86
CA ALA A 184 -13.74 11.16 14.53
C ALA A 184 -15.25 10.86 14.41
N VAL A 185 -16.11 11.88 14.53
CA VAL A 185 -17.56 11.74 14.30
C VAL A 185 -17.85 11.32 12.86
N ASN A 186 -17.20 11.95 11.87
CA ASN A 186 -17.38 11.61 10.47
C ASN A 186 -16.88 10.19 10.16
N PHE A 187 -15.72 9.80 10.69
CA PHE A 187 -15.20 8.44 10.58
C PHE A 187 -16.18 7.42 11.17
N ARG A 188 -16.70 7.69 12.38
CA ARG A 188 -17.67 6.83 13.06
C ARG A 188 -18.94 6.63 12.22
N ASN A 189 -19.47 7.71 11.64
CA ASN A 189 -20.67 7.65 10.82
C ASN A 189 -20.45 6.84 9.53
N ASP A 190 -19.33 7.06 8.84
CA ASP A 190 -18.97 6.32 7.63
C ASP A 190 -18.75 4.84 7.95
N TYR A 191 -18.00 4.53 9.02
CA TYR A 191 -17.73 3.15 9.45
C TYR A 191 -19.02 2.41 9.82
N GLN A 192 -19.87 3.01 10.65
CA GLN A 192 -21.13 2.37 11.08
C GLN A 192 -22.06 2.13 9.90
N SER A 193 -22.16 3.09 8.97
CA SER A 193 -22.98 2.94 7.75
C SER A 193 -22.47 1.81 6.86
N LEU A 194 -21.14 1.72 6.66
CA LEU A 194 -20.53 0.64 5.89
C LEU A 194 -20.69 -0.72 6.57
N TYR A 195 -20.53 -0.79 7.90
CA TYR A 195 -20.76 -2.01 8.67
C TYR A 195 -22.19 -2.49 8.52
N ASP A 196 -23.18 -1.59 8.63
CA ASP A 196 -24.59 -1.93 8.50
C ASP A 196 -24.96 -2.44 7.10
N ILE A 197 -24.29 -1.95 6.05
CA ILE A 197 -24.43 -2.44 4.68
C ILE A 197 -23.78 -3.83 4.55
N ASN A 198 -22.54 -3.97 4.99
CA ASN A 198 -21.79 -5.22 4.85
C ASN A 198 -22.39 -6.34 5.69
N TYR A 199 -22.92 -6.04 6.88
CA TYR A 199 -23.66 -6.98 7.71
C TYR A 199 -24.91 -7.53 7.01
N ARG A 200 -25.63 -6.68 6.27
CA ARG A 200 -26.75 -7.13 5.46
C ARG A 200 -26.28 -7.97 4.28
N ASN A 201 -25.24 -7.56 3.57
CA ASN A 201 -24.71 -8.29 2.41
C ASN A 201 -24.15 -9.68 2.78
N SER A 202 -23.61 -9.81 3.99
CA SER A 202 -23.08 -11.07 4.53
C SER A 202 -24.15 -11.95 5.19
N GLY A 203 -25.43 -11.59 5.09
CA GLY A 203 -26.53 -12.34 5.69
C GLY A 203 -26.53 -12.33 7.22
N GLY A 204 -25.96 -11.30 7.84
CA GLY A 204 -25.84 -11.16 9.28
C GLY A 204 -24.56 -11.72 9.88
N ASN A 205 -23.56 -12.02 9.05
CA ASN A 205 -22.25 -12.47 9.53
C ASN A 205 -21.40 -11.26 9.95
N ALA A 206 -21.24 -11.10 11.27
CA ALA A 206 -20.47 -10.05 11.93
C ALA A 206 -18.99 -10.02 11.51
N ASP A 207 -18.33 -11.17 11.46
CA ASP A 207 -16.90 -11.27 11.16
C ASP A 207 -16.61 -10.90 9.70
N VAL A 208 -17.46 -11.36 8.78
CA VAL A 208 -17.39 -10.98 7.37
C VAL A 208 -17.68 -9.49 7.21
N ALA A 209 -18.70 -8.96 7.92
CA ALA A 209 -19.03 -7.54 7.88
C ALA A 209 -17.87 -6.67 8.36
N LYS A 210 -17.22 -7.05 9.48
CA LYS A 210 -16.02 -6.39 10.01
C LYS A 210 -14.89 -6.39 8.99
N LYS A 211 -14.55 -7.56 8.44
CA LYS A 211 -13.49 -7.71 7.42
C LYS A 211 -13.72 -6.79 6.23
N MET A 212 -14.90 -6.87 5.61
CA MET A 212 -15.26 -6.05 4.46
C MET A 212 -15.27 -4.55 4.79
N THR A 213 -15.74 -4.18 5.99
CA THR A 213 -15.79 -2.77 6.41
C THR A 213 -14.40 -2.21 6.61
N ASN A 214 -13.50 -2.95 7.26
CA ASN A 214 -12.11 -2.54 7.48
C ASN A 214 -11.38 -2.32 6.15
N THR A 215 -11.56 -3.24 5.19
CA THR A 215 -10.98 -3.08 3.86
C THR A 215 -11.55 -1.88 3.11
N GLN A 216 -12.87 -1.66 3.17
CA GLN A 216 -13.51 -0.54 2.47
C GLN A 216 -13.18 0.81 3.10
N ILE A 217 -13.21 0.92 4.43
CA ILE A 217 -12.96 2.19 5.13
C ILE A 217 -11.50 2.62 4.97
N ALA A 218 -10.54 1.68 4.95
CA ALA A 218 -9.11 1.97 4.79
C ALA A 218 -8.76 2.62 3.44
N ARG A 219 -9.63 2.52 2.43
CA ARG A 219 -9.45 3.18 1.12
C ARG A 219 -9.63 4.68 1.18
N THR A 220 -10.44 5.16 2.13
CA THR A 220 -10.82 6.57 2.22
C THR A 220 -10.59 7.15 3.60
N TRP A 221 -10.10 6.39 4.56
CA TRP A 221 -9.81 6.87 5.90
C TRP A 221 -8.51 6.25 6.39
N SER A 222 -7.66 7.08 6.96
CA SER A 222 -6.48 6.64 7.70
C SER A 222 -6.22 7.59 8.86
N LEU A 223 -5.36 7.13 9.77
CA LEU A 223 -4.67 8.01 10.70
C LEU A 223 -3.47 8.59 9.96
N SER A 224 -3.54 9.88 9.65
CA SER A 224 -2.48 10.59 8.94
C SER A 224 -1.70 11.49 9.90
N ASP A 225 -0.38 11.46 9.79
CA ASP A 225 0.54 12.35 10.48
C ASP A 225 1.11 13.42 9.54
N VAL A 226 0.58 13.55 8.32
CA VAL A 226 1.03 14.51 7.31
C VAL A 226 1.05 15.94 7.84
N ASN A 227 0.12 16.30 8.73
CA ASN A 227 0.07 17.62 9.36
C ASN A 227 0.88 17.71 10.68
N GLY A 228 1.80 16.78 10.93
CA GLY A 228 2.69 16.76 12.09
C GLY A 228 2.14 16.05 13.34
N SER A 229 0.85 15.71 13.36
CA SER A 229 0.24 14.90 14.42
C SER A 229 -0.80 13.94 13.85
N ALA A 230 -0.89 12.74 14.43
CA ALA A 230 -1.81 11.69 13.98
C ALA A 230 -3.26 12.13 14.19
N GLN A 231 -4.01 12.25 13.10
CA GLN A 231 -5.43 12.59 13.12
C GLN A 231 -6.22 11.72 12.12
N PHE A 232 -7.51 11.51 12.39
CA PHE A 232 -8.39 10.94 11.38
C PHE A 232 -8.49 11.90 10.20
N MET A 233 -8.24 11.38 9.01
CA MET A 233 -8.35 12.15 7.78
C MET A 233 -9.08 11.32 6.73
N LYS A 234 -10.21 11.84 6.26
CA LYS A 234 -10.90 11.29 5.09
C LYS A 234 -10.05 11.60 3.86
N TYR A 235 -9.86 10.63 2.97
CA TYR A 235 -8.95 10.71 1.83
C TYR A 235 -7.53 11.10 2.23
N ALA A 236 -7.05 10.57 3.37
CA ALA A 236 -5.67 10.69 3.79
C ALA A 236 -4.70 10.33 2.63
N PRO A 237 -3.58 11.05 2.46
CA PRO A 237 -2.58 10.72 1.43
C PRO A 237 -2.12 9.26 1.50
N GLU A 238 -1.97 8.73 2.71
CA GLU A 238 -1.55 7.36 2.97
C GLU A 238 -2.61 6.32 2.59
N ALA A 239 -3.90 6.71 2.59
CA ALA A 239 -5.00 5.85 2.14
C ALA A 239 -5.14 5.84 0.62
N LEU A 240 -5.03 7.01 -0.02
CA LEU A 240 -5.17 7.15 -1.47
C LEU A 240 -3.92 6.71 -2.24
N TYR A 241 -2.76 6.89 -1.65
CA TYR A 241 -1.46 6.61 -2.27
C TYR A 241 -0.71 5.57 -1.44
N ASN A 242 -1.33 4.40 -1.24
CA ASN A 242 -0.85 3.32 -0.36
C ASN A 242 0.33 2.49 -0.93
N TYR A 243 1.16 3.11 -1.76
CA TYR A 243 2.29 2.53 -2.46
C TYR A 243 3.58 3.30 -2.15
N GLY A 244 4.74 2.75 -2.50
CA GLY A 244 6.04 3.35 -2.20
C GLY A 244 6.50 3.22 -0.74
N PRO A 245 7.60 3.91 -0.35
CA PRO A 245 8.20 3.77 0.98
C PRO A 245 7.33 4.35 2.10
N SER A 246 7.17 3.65 3.22
CA SER A 246 6.35 4.13 4.35
C SER A 246 6.68 5.57 4.77
N GLY A 247 5.66 6.43 4.86
CA GLY A 247 5.79 7.82 5.31
C GLY A 247 6.35 8.81 4.27
N TRP A 248 6.47 8.40 3.00
CA TRP A 248 6.98 9.28 1.94
C TRP A 248 6.11 10.52 1.72
N GLN A 249 4.79 10.40 1.87
CA GLN A 249 3.84 11.51 1.69
C GLN A 249 4.06 12.59 2.75
N ALA A 250 4.19 12.20 4.02
CA ALA A 250 4.48 13.10 5.12
C ALA A 250 5.86 13.78 4.94
N SER A 251 6.85 13.02 4.48
CA SER A 251 8.20 13.55 4.20
C SER A 251 8.20 14.56 3.06
N GLN A 252 7.54 14.25 1.95
CA GLN A 252 7.39 15.14 0.81
C GLN A 252 6.63 16.41 1.18
N TRP A 253 5.52 16.28 1.92
CA TRP A 253 4.77 17.44 2.39
C TRP A 253 5.59 18.32 3.33
N LYS A 254 6.40 17.73 4.21
CA LYS A 254 7.29 18.50 5.10
C LYS A 254 8.29 19.35 4.30
N GLU A 255 8.93 18.78 3.28
CA GLU A 255 9.84 19.51 2.39
C GLU A 255 9.11 20.64 1.65
N GLU A 256 7.92 20.37 1.12
CA GLU A 256 7.10 21.37 0.42
C GLU A 256 6.64 22.49 1.37
N LYS A 257 6.18 22.13 2.57
CA LYS A 257 5.79 23.06 3.63
C LYS A 257 6.95 23.98 4.00
N GLU A 258 8.16 23.46 4.16
CA GLU A 258 9.36 24.28 4.40
C GLU A 258 9.62 25.23 3.23
N ARG A 259 9.56 24.74 1.98
CA ARG A 259 9.76 25.56 0.78
C ARG A 259 8.72 26.69 0.65
N LEU A 260 7.45 26.42 0.93
CA LEU A 260 6.39 27.42 0.87
C LEU A 260 6.49 28.44 2.00
N THR A 261 6.88 27.99 3.20
CA THR A 261 7.02 28.85 4.39
C THR A 261 8.20 29.80 4.25
N TYR A 262 9.35 29.32 3.77
CA TYR A 262 10.61 30.06 3.83
C TYR A 262 11.15 30.49 2.44
N GLY A 263 10.63 29.92 1.35
CA GLY A 263 11.17 30.07 0.00
C GLY A 263 12.30 29.08 -0.31
N GLU A 264 12.91 29.21 -1.49
CA GLU A 264 14.12 28.44 -1.81
C GLU A 264 15.26 28.88 -0.87
N ARG A 265 15.96 27.90 -0.25
CA ARG A 265 17.14 28.13 0.61
C ARG A 265 18.31 28.65 -0.24
N GLY A 266 18.25 29.94 -0.60
CA GLY A 266 19.24 30.58 -1.46
C GLY A 266 20.17 31.55 -0.74
N GLU A 267 19.74 32.19 0.35
CA GLU A 267 20.47 33.32 0.93
C GLU A 267 20.67 33.20 2.44
N GLU A 268 21.93 33.34 2.87
CA GLU A 268 22.35 33.46 4.26
C GLU A 268 21.80 34.77 4.82
N ILE A 269 20.87 34.69 5.78
CA ILE A 269 20.29 35.90 6.37
C ILE A 269 21.23 36.40 7.46
N SER A 270 21.90 37.50 7.14
CA SER A 270 22.74 38.27 8.06
C SER A 270 21.89 39.34 8.71
N THR A 271 21.41 39.10 9.93
CA THR A 271 20.66 40.11 10.71
C THR A 271 21.64 40.96 11.51
N SER A 272 21.60 42.27 11.30
CA SER A 272 22.43 43.20 12.06
C SER A 272 21.89 43.37 13.49
N PRO A 273 22.74 43.47 14.52
CA PRO A 273 22.31 43.67 15.91
C PRO A 273 21.41 44.90 16.12
N THR A 274 21.56 45.91 15.26
CA THR A 274 20.79 47.16 15.26
C THR A 274 19.33 46.93 14.89
N GLN A 275 19.02 45.97 14.00
CA GLN A 275 17.65 45.57 13.67
C GLN A 275 16.96 44.78 14.79
N LEU A 276 17.74 44.19 15.70
CA LEU A 276 17.26 43.46 16.87
C LEU A 276 17.12 44.34 18.13
N GLY A 277 17.25 45.67 17.98
CA GLY A 277 17.10 46.63 19.08
C GLY A 277 18.30 46.71 20.04
N ILE A 278 19.43 46.10 19.70
CA ILE A 278 20.66 46.15 20.50
C ILE A 278 21.40 47.45 20.15
N THR A 279 21.32 48.46 21.01
CA THR A 279 21.86 49.82 20.75
C THR A 279 23.17 50.13 21.47
N SER A 280 23.77 49.17 22.19
CA SER A 280 25.06 49.36 22.84
C SER A 280 25.90 48.09 22.92
N GLY A 281 27.17 48.20 22.51
CA GLY A 281 28.17 47.12 22.51
C GLY A 281 28.34 46.44 21.15
N SER A 282 29.58 46.04 20.81
CA SER A 282 29.88 45.24 19.60
C SER A 282 29.29 43.84 19.72
N ALA A 283 28.01 43.69 19.37
CA ALA A 283 27.37 42.39 19.26
C ALA A 283 27.77 41.75 17.92
N PRO A 284 28.15 40.46 17.90
CA PRO A 284 28.41 39.75 16.66
C PRO A 284 27.12 39.63 15.83
N VAL A 285 27.26 39.71 14.50
CA VAL A 285 26.18 39.43 13.55
C VAL A 285 25.65 38.03 13.83
N ILE A 286 24.34 37.92 14.10
CA ILE A 286 23.69 36.62 14.29
C ILE A 286 23.43 36.05 12.91
N LYS A 287 24.16 34.98 12.55
CA LYS A 287 23.87 34.19 11.37
C LYS A 287 22.73 33.23 11.70
N SER A 288 21.53 33.52 11.20
CA SER A 288 20.41 32.59 11.24
C SER A 288 20.32 31.85 9.92
N ASN A 289 20.31 30.52 9.98
CA ASN A 289 20.06 29.68 8.80
C ASN A 289 18.57 29.51 8.50
N THR A 290 17.68 30.03 9.35
CA THR A 290 16.23 29.92 9.18
C THR A 290 15.69 31.25 8.67
N PRO A 291 15.13 31.29 7.44
CA PRO A 291 14.53 32.50 6.91
C PRO A 291 13.34 33.00 7.72
N GLU A 292 13.08 34.30 7.63
CA GLU A 292 11.81 34.83 8.12
C GLU A 292 10.66 34.14 7.38
N SER A 293 9.66 33.68 8.14
CA SER A 293 8.48 33.04 7.57
C SER A 293 7.77 34.02 6.64
N ARG A 294 7.54 33.60 5.40
CA ARG A 294 6.76 34.36 4.40
C ARG A 294 5.26 34.28 4.67
N ILE A 295 4.86 33.47 5.64
CA ILE A 295 3.47 33.20 5.99
C ILE A 295 3.22 33.53 7.46
N GLY A 296 2.06 34.12 7.75
CA GLY A 296 1.66 34.53 9.11
C GLY A 296 1.09 33.40 9.98
N GLY A 297 1.24 32.14 9.59
CA GLY A 297 0.62 30.99 10.26
C GLY A 297 1.24 29.66 9.85
N GLU A 298 0.63 28.57 10.31
CA GLU A 298 1.06 27.21 10.00
C GLU A 298 0.34 26.66 8.76
N LEU A 299 1.09 26.02 7.85
CA LEU A 299 0.49 25.31 6.71
C LEU A 299 0.05 23.91 7.12
N GLU A 300 -1.16 23.55 6.72
CA GLU A 300 -1.72 22.21 6.80
C GLU A 300 -2.38 21.85 5.47
N ILE A 301 -2.44 20.56 5.17
CA ILE A 301 -3.26 20.06 4.06
C ILE A 301 -4.59 19.55 4.58
N THR A 302 -5.63 19.81 3.78
CA THR A 302 -6.96 19.26 3.99
C THR A 302 -7.48 18.66 2.69
N PRO A 303 -8.31 17.60 2.74
CA PRO A 303 -8.90 17.02 1.54
C PRO A 303 -9.79 18.07 0.87
N ASP A 304 -9.61 18.30 -0.45
CA ASP A 304 -10.39 19.31 -1.14
C ASP A 304 -11.85 18.86 -1.31
N VAL A 305 -12.79 19.56 -0.67
CA VAL A 305 -14.24 19.28 -0.75
C VAL A 305 -14.75 19.25 -2.20
N LEU A 306 -14.17 20.05 -3.10
CA LEU A 306 -14.61 20.19 -4.49
C LEU A 306 -14.02 19.13 -5.43
N THR A 307 -12.82 18.62 -5.12
CA THR A 307 -12.08 17.69 -5.98
C THR A 307 -11.50 16.51 -5.19
N THR A 308 -12.22 16.06 -4.16
CA THR A 308 -11.79 14.96 -3.27
C THR A 308 -11.36 13.70 -4.03
N HIS A 309 -11.95 13.44 -5.20
CA HIS A 309 -11.60 12.29 -6.06
C HIS A 309 -10.35 12.48 -6.93
N ASN A 310 -9.87 13.70 -7.12
CA ASN A 310 -8.68 13.96 -7.95
C ASN A 310 -7.38 13.71 -7.18
N GLY A 311 -7.47 13.45 -5.87
CA GLY A 311 -6.33 13.22 -4.98
C GLY A 311 -5.49 14.47 -4.72
N ASP A 312 -6.09 15.65 -4.95
CA ASP A 312 -5.49 16.95 -4.69
C ASP A 312 -5.95 17.46 -3.32
N TYR A 313 -5.03 18.09 -2.59
CA TYR A 313 -5.24 18.61 -1.25
C TYR A 313 -5.23 20.14 -1.27
N ALA A 314 -6.17 20.74 -0.54
CA ALA A 314 -6.15 22.17 -0.30
C ALA A 314 -5.07 22.49 0.74
N ILE A 315 -4.20 23.44 0.41
CA ILE A 315 -3.24 23.98 1.37
C ILE A 315 -3.95 25.10 2.14
N MET A 316 -4.01 24.94 3.46
CA MET A 316 -4.65 25.90 4.36
C MET A 316 -3.59 26.54 5.25
N VAL A 317 -3.79 27.82 5.57
CA VAL A 317 -2.99 28.56 6.54
C VAL A 317 -3.83 28.70 7.81
N ARG A 318 -3.34 28.10 8.90
CA ARG A 318 -3.90 28.24 10.25
C ARG A 318 -3.18 29.37 10.97
N MET A 319 -3.90 30.43 11.29
CA MET A 319 -3.39 31.59 12.02
C MET A 319 -4.05 31.64 13.40
N LYS A 320 -3.27 32.05 14.41
CA LYS A 320 -3.78 32.37 15.74
C LYS A 320 -3.75 33.87 15.91
N ASP A 321 -4.90 34.46 16.27
CA ASP A 321 -4.92 35.86 16.65
C ASP A 321 -4.31 36.08 18.05
N LYS A 322 -4.28 37.34 18.50
CA LYS A 322 -3.74 37.72 19.82
C LYS A 322 -4.55 37.14 20.98
N ASP A 323 -5.81 36.78 20.73
CA ASP A 323 -6.74 36.21 21.70
C ASP A 323 -6.74 34.66 21.66
N GLY A 324 -5.94 34.06 20.78
CA GLY A 324 -5.80 32.62 20.62
C GLY A 324 -6.88 31.95 19.75
N ILE A 325 -7.73 32.73 19.08
CA ILE A 325 -8.76 32.20 18.18
C ILE A 325 -8.10 31.76 16.87
N GLU A 326 -8.37 30.52 16.48
CA GLU A 326 -7.84 29.93 15.27
C GLU A 326 -8.68 30.34 14.05
N THR A 327 -8.03 30.91 13.05
CA THR A 327 -8.62 31.18 11.73
C THR A 327 -7.92 30.32 10.69
N VAL A 328 -8.69 29.73 9.79
CA VAL A 328 -8.18 28.84 8.73
C VAL A 328 -8.63 29.40 7.39
N GLN A 329 -7.67 29.68 6.51
CA GLN A 329 -7.94 30.20 5.17
C GLN A 329 -7.10 29.48 4.10
N PRO A 330 -7.55 29.42 2.83
CA PRO A 330 -6.72 28.85 1.77
C PRO A 330 -5.41 29.61 1.61
N TYR A 331 -4.32 28.90 1.31
CA TYR A 331 -3.09 29.50 0.85
C TYR A 331 -3.21 29.85 -0.63
N TYR A 332 -2.83 31.07 -1.00
CA TYR A 332 -2.98 31.59 -2.36
C TYR A 332 -1.63 31.77 -3.05
N ASP A 333 -1.58 31.52 -4.36
CA ASP A 333 -0.43 31.83 -5.19
C ASP A 333 -0.28 33.34 -5.44
N LYS A 334 0.79 33.73 -6.16
CA LYS A 334 1.05 35.12 -6.57
C LYS A 334 -0.05 35.75 -7.44
N TYR A 335 -0.98 34.96 -7.97
CA TYR A 335 -2.09 35.39 -8.80
C TYR A 335 -3.44 35.33 -8.06
N GLY A 336 -3.44 35.08 -6.74
CA GLY A 336 -4.65 35.01 -5.92
C GLY A 336 -5.47 33.73 -6.14
N ARG A 337 -4.86 32.65 -6.64
CA ARG A 337 -5.52 31.35 -6.83
C ARG A 337 -5.22 30.43 -5.65
N PRO A 338 -6.21 29.71 -5.09
CA PRO A 338 -5.96 28.72 -4.06
C PRO A 338 -4.95 27.67 -4.52
N MET A 339 -3.88 27.51 -3.77
CA MET A 339 -2.87 26.50 -4.04
C MET A 339 -3.40 25.11 -3.67
N ARG A 340 -2.88 24.12 -4.39
CA ARG A 340 -3.17 22.70 -4.18
C ARG A 340 -1.87 21.92 -4.10
N TRP A 341 -1.88 20.88 -3.29
CA TRP A 341 -0.79 19.92 -3.19
C TRP A 341 -1.27 18.56 -3.66
N LYS A 342 -0.47 17.89 -4.49
CA LYS A 342 -0.71 16.51 -4.89
C LYS A 342 0.57 15.73 -4.62
N PRO A 343 0.52 14.69 -3.78
CA PRO A 343 1.70 13.86 -3.55
C PRO A 343 2.07 13.14 -4.84
N SER A 344 3.37 13.10 -5.14
CA SER A 344 3.89 12.43 -6.33
C SER A 344 5.18 11.72 -5.96
N LEU A 345 5.13 10.38 -5.92
CA LEU A 345 6.28 9.56 -5.57
C LEU A 345 7.38 9.67 -6.63
N GLU A 346 6.99 9.75 -7.92
CA GLU A 346 7.92 9.85 -9.04
C GLU A 346 8.70 11.16 -9.06
N ASP A 347 8.08 12.25 -8.57
CA ASP A 347 8.71 13.56 -8.47
C ASP A 347 9.48 13.74 -7.15
N TRP A 348 9.37 12.80 -6.21
CA TRP A 348 10.05 12.87 -4.93
C TRP A 348 11.53 12.49 -5.09
N LYS A 349 12.42 13.47 -4.92
CA LYS A 349 13.86 13.31 -5.15
C LYS A 349 14.49 12.14 -4.39
N PRO A 350 14.23 11.92 -3.09
CA PRO A 350 14.73 10.75 -2.38
C PRO A 350 14.35 9.42 -3.04
N TYR A 351 13.15 9.31 -3.60
CA TYR A 351 12.72 8.12 -4.34
C TYR A 351 13.47 7.97 -5.66
N GLN A 352 13.65 9.05 -6.42
CA GLN A 352 14.45 9.02 -7.66
C GLN A 352 15.90 8.57 -7.40
N ASP A 353 16.50 9.02 -6.31
CA ASP A 353 17.87 8.66 -5.96
C ASP A 353 17.94 7.20 -5.48
N MET A 354 16.95 6.72 -4.71
CA MET A 354 16.83 5.31 -4.34
C MET A 354 16.71 4.38 -5.57
N GLN A 355 15.93 4.78 -6.58
CA GLN A 355 15.78 4.01 -7.82
C GLN A 355 17.11 3.92 -8.58
N LYS A 356 17.86 5.02 -8.69
CA LYS A 356 19.20 5.00 -9.30
C LYS A 356 20.17 4.11 -8.53
N GLU A 357 20.14 4.16 -7.20
CA GLU A 357 20.97 3.29 -6.37
C GLU A 357 20.64 1.80 -6.56
N SER A 358 19.35 1.46 -6.66
CA SER A 358 18.87 0.12 -6.98
C SER A 358 19.41 -0.36 -8.34
N GLU A 359 19.28 0.47 -9.39
CA GLU A 359 19.78 0.16 -10.72
C GLU A 359 21.30 -0.07 -10.73
N ILE A 360 22.07 0.80 -10.05
CA ILE A 360 23.53 0.67 -9.93
C ILE A 360 23.90 -0.63 -9.22
N LYS A 361 23.23 -0.94 -8.10
CA LYS A 361 23.48 -2.18 -7.34
C LYS A 361 23.16 -3.42 -8.17
N GLY A 362 22.05 -3.43 -8.89
CA GLY A 362 21.67 -4.52 -9.79
C GLY A 362 22.71 -4.75 -10.89
N GLN A 363 23.23 -3.67 -11.50
CA GLN A 363 24.31 -3.77 -12.47
C GLN A 363 25.60 -4.35 -11.85
N GLN A 364 25.97 -3.92 -10.64
CA GLN A 364 27.15 -4.44 -9.95
C GLN A 364 27.01 -5.93 -9.61
N GLU A 365 25.82 -6.40 -9.21
CA GLU A 365 25.56 -7.82 -8.94
C GLU A 365 25.65 -8.66 -10.22
N ILE A 366 25.15 -8.17 -11.35
CA ILE A 366 25.28 -8.83 -12.65
C ILE A 366 26.76 -8.94 -13.05
N ILE A 367 27.53 -7.85 -12.92
CA ILE A 367 28.96 -7.83 -13.20
C ILE A 367 29.68 -8.86 -12.31
N ARG A 368 29.42 -8.84 -11.00
CA ARG A 368 30.02 -9.79 -10.05
C ARG A 368 29.64 -11.24 -10.38
N GLY A 369 28.40 -11.50 -10.78
CA GLY A 369 27.95 -12.83 -11.22
C GLY A 369 28.62 -13.29 -12.51
N GLN A 370 28.88 -12.38 -13.46
CA GLN A 370 29.66 -12.67 -14.66
C GLN A 370 31.13 -12.93 -14.31
N GLU A 371 31.73 -12.14 -13.43
CA GLU A 371 33.10 -12.35 -12.94
C GLU A 371 33.27 -13.70 -12.25
N ILE A 372 32.34 -14.11 -11.39
CA ILE A 372 32.36 -15.42 -10.73
C ILE A 372 32.25 -16.55 -11.76
N ARG A 373 31.37 -16.43 -12.75
CA ARG A 373 31.24 -17.43 -13.83
C ARG A 373 32.54 -17.53 -14.64
N ASN A 374 33.07 -16.40 -15.09
CA ASN A 374 34.32 -16.32 -15.83
C ASN A 374 35.50 -16.89 -15.02
N PHE A 375 35.54 -16.65 -13.72
CA PHE A 375 36.55 -17.23 -12.81
C PHE A 375 36.43 -18.75 -12.73
N LYS A 376 35.21 -19.29 -12.52
CA LYS A 376 34.96 -20.74 -12.50
C LYS A 376 35.32 -21.41 -13.83
N ASP A 377 34.99 -20.78 -14.95
CA ASP A 377 35.30 -21.30 -16.28
C ASP A 377 36.82 -21.32 -16.56
N LYS A 378 37.54 -20.25 -16.15
CA LYS A 378 39.02 -20.21 -16.21
C LYS A 378 39.65 -21.30 -15.33
N HIS A 379 39.12 -21.53 -14.13
CA HIS A 379 39.59 -22.59 -13.25
C HIS A 379 39.36 -23.99 -13.86
N ARG A 380 38.17 -24.24 -14.40
CA ARG A 380 37.87 -25.50 -15.10
C ARG A 380 38.83 -25.73 -16.27
N ALA A 381 39.10 -24.70 -17.07
CA ALA A 381 40.05 -24.79 -18.18
C ALA A 381 41.48 -25.09 -17.70
N MET A 382 41.90 -24.49 -16.58
CA MET A 382 43.19 -24.76 -15.96
C MET A 382 43.28 -26.20 -15.42
N ASP A 383 42.25 -26.68 -14.75
CA ASP A 383 42.18 -28.06 -14.23
C ASP A 383 42.23 -29.08 -15.37
N GLU A 384 41.55 -28.81 -16.50
CA GLU A 384 41.62 -29.64 -17.70
C GLU A 384 43.03 -29.66 -18.29
N GLN A 385 43.73 -28.53 -18.33
CA GLN A 385 45.13 -28.46 -18.76
C GLN A 385 46.03 -29.27 -17.82
N TYR A 386 45.89 -29.11 -16.50
CA TYR A 386 46.63 -29.91 -15.53
C TYR A 386 46.37 -31.40 -15.69
N ARG A 387 45.11 -31.80 -15.92
CA ARG A 387 44.74 -33.20 -16.17
C ARG A 387 45.38 -33.74 -17.45
N LYS A 388 45.42 -32.96 -18.52
CA LYS A 388 46.13 -33.31 -19.77
C LYS A 388 47.63 -33.47 -19.52
N PHE A 389 48.28 -32.49 -18.89
CA PHE A 389 49.71 -32.58 -18.57
C PHE A 389 50.05 -33.74 -17.61
N HIS A 390 49.16 -34.05 -16.67
CA HIS A 390 49.31 -35.20 -15.78
C HIS A 390 49.20 -36.52 -16.56
N ASN A 391 48.18 -36.67 -17.41
CA ASN A 391 48.02 -37.83 -18.28
C ASN A 391 49.21 -38.01 -19.22
N ASP A 392 49.70 -36.94 -19.85
CA ASP A 392 50.88 -36.99 -20.73
C ASP A 392 52.15 -37.40 -19.98
N ARG A 393 52.28 -37.00 -18.70
CA ARG A 393 53.39 -37.40 -17.85
C ARG A 393 53.29 -38.86 -17.46
N VAL A 394 52.11 -39.33 -17.04
CA VAL A 394 51.86 -40.74 -16.70
C VAL A 394 52.06 -41.65 -17.92
N ASN A 395 51.58 -41.25 -19.09
CA ASN A 395 51.78 -42.00 -20.33
C ASN A 395 53.27 -42.05 -20.73
N ARG A 396 54.00 -40.94 -20.61
CA ARG A 396 55.47 -40.97 -20.79
C ARG A 396 56.14 -41.91 -19.79
N PHE A 397 55.74 -41.87 -18.52
CA PHE A 397 56.30 -42.75 -17.49
C PHE A 397 55.99 -44.23 -17.75
N LYS A 398 54.78 -44.56 -18.23
CA LYS A 398 54.42 -45.92 -18.64
C LYS A 398 55.27 -46.43 -19.81
N ASN A 399 55.58 -45.56 -20.77
CA ASN A 399 56.46 -45.89 -21.90
C ASN A 399 57.94 -46.07 -21.49
N TYR A 400 58.35 -45.55 -20.32
CA TYR A 400 59.70 -45.77 -19.77
C TYR A 400 59.81 -47.07 -18.95
N PHE A 401 58.68 -47.63 -18.49
CA PHE A 401 58.63 -48.85 -17.66
C PHE A 401 57.99 -50.06 -18.36
N SER A 402 57.72 -49.98 -19.66
CA SER A 402 57.53 -51.18 -20.48
C SER A 402 58.90 -51.81 -20.74
N TRP A 403 59.41 -52.55 -19.76
CA TRP A 403 60.36 -53.61 -20.06
C TRP A 403 59.60 -54.69 -20.83
N ASP A 404 60.11 -54.99 -22.01
CA ASP A 404 59.63 -56.06 -22.90
C ASP A 404 59.42 -57.35 -22.10
N ALA A 405 58.20 -57.88 -22.17
CA ALA A 405 57.98 -59.30 -21.96
C ALA A 405 58.19 -59.98 -23.31
N GLU A 406 59.46 -60.24 -23.64
CA GLU A 406 59.86 -61.37 -24.47
C GLU A 406 60.32 -62.53 -23.57
#